data_AF-A0A7Z9PZY4-F1
#
_entry.id   AF-A0A7Z9PZY4-F1
#
_cell.length_a   1.000
_cell.length_b   1.000
_cell.length_c   1.000
_cell.angle_alpha   90.00
_cell.angle_beta   90.00
_cell.angle_gamma   90.00
#
_symmetry.space_group_name_H-M   'P 1'
#
loop_
_entity.id
_entity.type
_entity.pdbx_description
1 polymer ?
#
loop_
_entity_poly.entity_id
_entity_poly.type
_entity_poly.pdbx_seq_one_letter_code
_entity_poly.pdbx_strand_id
1 'polypeptide(L)'
;MATAQTVCCRDDGLFGSSRNSRQTGVDPGGIQDRTGHRLPRPSDPSLGSQNVCLRPYSGARRLVGSQRARSHRPNRGRHSRASGWNFRHHSPRTVGVEKIFPGHRAVINRATLAKIHRFLGLTLGLVFALMCCTGMILALEDDLVDYLDRDLKQTGTFQSLQKVYLAASQQLQPGERVGRIYLQTNSVRIQSKSPSRILYFDLEDGHYLGQGTQLLNNVLYLHRQLLLGNFGRMFTLSTALALLFLTPSGLYMWWPRKLKNLSKNLKIKTGGSKRRLLFDIHRVGGAYVAVPLFLIALTGLNFSLLKSPYQSAVYFLTGSGPLPKPAPVKASHNSPISFQQAIKISQQALPKATPTELHPPAKAGSPIIVRLLQPGAAGPSIVTIHPTTGEILLTQDTETMPLGHKLTRTWLYPFHSARLFGRPHQILWIMIVFTGLLLPLTGMRLWWTKRGKKES
;
A
#
# COMPACT_ATOMS: atom_id res chain seq x y z
N MET A 1 -14.21 60.97 22.02
CA MET A 1 -12.84 60.43 22.15
C MET A 1 -12.79 59.20 21.25
N ALA A 2 -12.30 59.28 20.01
CA ALA A 2 -10.90 59.51 19.60
C ALA A 2 -10.00 58.33 20.02
N THR A 3 -9.21 57.71 19.14
CA THR A 3 -8.67 58.21 17.85
C THR A 3 -9.21 57.52 16.58
N ALA A 4 -8.96 58.13 15.43
CA ALA A 4 -9.17 57.59 14.08
C ALA A 4 -7.96 57.97 13.19
N GLN A 5 -7.71 57.26 12.08
CA GLN A 5 -6.87 57.82 11.00
C GLN A 5 -7.10 57.20 9.61
N THR A 6 -7.04 58.08 8.61
CA THR A 6 -7.30 57.92 7.17
C THR A 6 -6.61 59.09 6.43
N VAL A 7 -6.41 59.10 5.11
CA VAL A 7 -6.81 58.19 4.02
C VAL A 7 -5.56 57.86 3.16
N CYS A 8 -5.67 56.96 2.16
CA CYS A 8 -5.42 57.29 0.73
C CYS A 8 -5.16 56.08 -0.17
N CYS A 9 -5.80 56.10 -1.35
CA CYS A 9 -5.23 55.52 -2.57
C CYS A 9 -4.28 56.54 -3.21
N ARG A 10 -3.32 56.09 -4.03
CA ARG A 10 -2.75 56.92 -5.10
C ARG A 10 -2.23 56.05 -6.23
N ASP A 11 -2.60 56.39 -7.46
CA ASP A 11 -1.96 55.89 -8.67
C ASP A 11 -0.64 56.64 -8.91
N ASP A 12 0.34 55.95 -9.49
CA ASP A 12 1.39 56.55 -10.31
C ASP A 12 1.70 55.57 -11.45
N GLY A 13 1.67 56.07 -12.69
CA GLY A 13 1.89 55.23 -13.88
C GLY A 13 2.49 56.05 -15.02
N LEU A 14 3.54 55.53 -15.65
CA LEU A 14 4.26 56.19 -16.73
C LEU A 14 4.65 55.22 -17.85
N PHE A 15 4.18 55.57 -19.05
CA PHE A 15 4.63 55.17 -20.40
C PHE A 15 4.79 53.68 -20.78
N GLY A 16 4.22 53.19 -21.90
CA GLY A 16 3.21 53.79 -22.79
C GLY A 16 3.31 53.38 -24.26
N SER A 17 2.21 53.60 -25.00
CA SER A 17 2.09 53.49 -26.48
C SER A 17 2.24 52.08 -27.10
N SER A 18 1.55 51.69 -28.18
CA SER A 18 0.30 52.15 -28.83
C SER A 18 -0.13 51.04 -29.83
N ARG A 19 -1.30 50.97 -30.48
CA ARG A 19 -2.45 51.86 -30.76
C ARG A 19 -3.75 50.99 -30.81
N ASN A 20 -4.91 51.61 -30.60
CA ASN A 20 -6.07 51.66 -31.54
C ASN A 20 -6.02 50.73 -32.79
N SER A 21 -7.10 50.18 -33.35
CA SER A 21 -8.56 50.16 -33.07
C SER A 21 -9.22 49.18 -34.09
N ARG A 22 -10.54 48.89 -34.18
CA ARG A 22 -11.76 49.50 -33.61
C ARG A 22 -12.89 48.45 -33.48
N GLN A 23 -14.02 48.90 -32.95
CA GLN A 23 -15.37 48.30 -32.91
C GLN A 23 -16.01 48.03 -34.30
N THR A 24 -16.85 47.00 -34.42
CA THR A 24 -18.32 46.99 -34.73
C THR A 24 -18.82 45.52 -34.70
N GLY A 25 -19.99 45.18 -34.13
CA GLY A 25 -21.32 45.16 -34.80
C GLY A 25 -21.59 43.74 -35.37
N VAL A 26 -22.39 42.84 -34.78
CA VAL A 26 -23.86 42.83 -34.54
C VAL A 26 -24.66 42.70 -35.85
N ASP A 27 -25.05 41.47 -36.25
CA ASP A 27 -26.45 40.98 -36.25
C ASP A 27 -26.60 39.50 -36.76
N PRO A 28 -27.79 38.83 -36.67
CA PRO A 28 -27.97 37.38 -36.89
C PRO A 28 -28.93 36.93 -38.03
N GLY A 29 -28.89 35.63 -38.38
CA GLY A 29 -29.86 34.91 -39.24
C GLY A 29 -29.46 34.81 -40.73
N GLY A 30 -29.94 33.84 -41.55
CA GLY A 30 -30.75 32.63 -41.35
C GLY A 30 -31.14 31.96 -42.70
N ILE A 31 -31.77 30.77 -42.71
CA ILE A 31 -32.43 30.09 -43.87
C ILE A 31 -31.43 29.54 -44.95
N GLN A 32 -31.38 28.22 -45.28
CA GLN A 32 -32.19 27.43 -46.26
C GLN A 32 -32.10 27.93 -47.74
N ASP A 33 -32.06 27.12 -48.81
CA ASP A 33 -32.23 25.65 -49.00
C ASP A 33 -31.40 25.09 -50.21
N ARG A 34 -31.53 23.78 -50.48
CA ARG A 34 -31.05 22.96 -51.63
C ARG A 34 -30.70 23.65 -52.96
N THR A 35 -29.56 23.24 -53.53
CA THR A 35 -29.48 22.63 -54.89
C THR A 35 -28.44 21.50 -54.87
N GLY A 36 -28.39 20.65 -55.90
CA GLY A 36 -27.36 19.60 -55.98
C GLY A 36 -27.10 19.09 -57.40
N HIS A 37 -25.83 18.91 -57.75
CA HIS A 37 -25.32 18.15 -58.90
C HIS A 37 -23.97 17.48 -58.53
N ARG A 38 -23.38 16.68 -59.44
CA ARG A 38 -22.38 15.63 -59.11
C ARG A 38 -21.17 15.67 -60.06
N LEU A 39 -20.04 15.08 -59.60
CA LEU A 39 -18.80 14.70 -60.33
C LEU A 39 -17.73 15.82 -60.45
N PRO A 40 -16.43 15.49 -60.67
CA PRO A 40 -15.61 14.38 -60.10
C PRO A 40 -14.25 14.86 -59.52
N ARG A 41 -13.36 13.95 -59.08
CA ARG A 41 -12.00 14.23 -58.58
C ARG A 41 -10.95 14.41 -59.69
N PRO A 42 -9.90 15.21 -59.43
CA PRO A 42 -8.53 14.69 -59.22
C PRO A 42 -7.80 15.37 -58.01
N SER A 43 -6.56 15.03 -57.59
CA SER A 43 -5.89 13.72 -57.41
C SER A 43 -4.53 13.83 -56.65
N ASP A 44 -4.36 13.07 -55.55
CA ASP A 44 -3.07 12.53 -55.03
C ASP A 44 -1.94 13.50 -54.53
N PRO A 45 -0.82 13.03 -53.90
CA PRO A 45 -0.48 11.66 -53.45
C PRO A 45 0.14 11.49 -52.02
N SER A 46 0.20 10.23 -51.55
CA SER A 46 1.26 9.65 -50.64
C SER A 46 1.34 10.12 -49.16
N LEU A 47 1.80 9.35 -48.15
CA LEU A 47 2.08 7.91 -47.93
C LEU A 47 1.40 7.50 -46.59
N GLY A 48 1.17 6.24 -46.22
CA GLY A 48 1.39 4.96 -46.92
C GLY A 48 1.41 3.80 -45.91
N SER A 49 0.50 2.83 -46.04
CA SER A 49 0.42 1.63 -45.20
C SER A 49 -0.20 0.46 -45.96
N GLN A 50 0.31 -0.77 -45.76
CA GLN A 50 -0.34 -1.97 -46.30
C GLN A 50 0.14 -3.27 -45.61
N ASN A 51 -0.82 -4.14 -45.31
CA ASN A 51 -0.61 -5.58 -45.15
C ASN A 51 -1.18 -6.27 -46.40
N VAL A 52 -0.56 -7.36 -46.87
CA VAL A 52 -1.24 -8.39 -47.68
C VAL A 52 -0.68 -9.77 -47.29
N CYS A 53 -1.56 -10.77 -47.17
CA CYS A 53 -1.20 -12.18 -47.01
C CYS A 53 -1.38 -12.95 -48.31
N LEU A 54 -0.59 -14.00 -48.57
CA LEU A 54 -0.98 -15.09 -49.46
C LEU A 54 -0.46 -16.47 -48.97
N ARG A 55 -1.03 -17.52 -49.57
CA ARG A 55 -0.89 -18.98 -49.31
C ARG A 55 -1.01 -19.68 -50.69
N PRO A 56 -0.88 -21.02 -50.83
CA PRO A 56 -0.22 -22.05 -50.01
C PRO A 56 0.76 -22.91 -50.85
N TYR A 57 1.30 -24.01 -50.33
CA TYR A 57 1.52 -25.26 -51.11
C TYR A 57 1.72 -26.48 -50.19
N SER A 58 1.63 -27.70 -50.74
CA SER A 58 1.69 -28.99 -50.01
C SER A 58 2.62 -30.01 -50.67
N GLY A 59 3.39 -30.78 -49.90
CA GLY A 59 4.24 -31.87 -50.40
C GLY A 59 4.71 -32.81 -49.28
N ALA A 60 4.60 -34.12 -49.50
CA ALA A 60 4.74 -35.15 -48.45
C ALA A 60 6.09 -35.90 -48.46
N ARG A 61 6.41 -36.55 -47.32
CA ARG A 61 6.78 -37.99 -47.26
C ARG A 61 6.72 -38.54 -45.83
N ARG A 62 6.68 -39.88 -45.70
CA ARG A 62 6.60 -40.65 -44.44
C ARG A 62 7.84 -41.54 -44.28
N LEU A 63 8.08 -42.04 -43.05
CA LEU A 63 8.48 -43.41 -42.64
C LEU A 63 8.49 -43.38 -41.09
N VAL A 64 7.64 -44.10 -40.33
CA VAL A 64 7.67 -45.55 -40.03
C VAL A 64 9.06 -45.98 -39.55
N GLY A 65 9.34 -46.15 -38.25
CA GLY A 65 8.92 -47.27 -37.37
C GLY A 65 10.19 -47.99 -36.85
N SER A 66 10.23 -48.86 -35.83
CA SER A 66 9.22 -49.25 -34.84
C SER A 66 9.86 -49.96 -33.62
N GLN A 67 9.15 -49.98 -32.48
CA GLN A 67 9.11 -51.04 -31.44
C GLN A 67 10.36 -51.58 -30.69
N ARG A 68 10.16 -51.58 -29.34
CA ARG A 68 10.41 -52.64 -28.34
C ARG A 68 11.82 -52.90 -27.77
N ALA A 69 11.89 -52.73 -26.45
CA ALA A 69 12.86 -53.39 -25.57
C ALA A 69 12.49 -54.85 -25.27
N ARG A 70 13.47 -55.63 -24.78
CA ARG A 70 13.22 -56.82 -23.95
C ARG A 70 14.32 -56.99 -22.89
N SER A 71 13.92 -57.45 -21.71
CA SER A 71 14.79 -57.83 -20.60
C SER A 71 15.16 -59.31 -20.66
N HIS A 72 16.32 -59.71 -20.13
CA HIS A 72 16.40 -60.60 -18.95
C HIS A 72 17.85 -60.84 -18.45
N ARG A 73 17.96 -61.01 -17.14
CA ARG A 73 19.03 -61.69 -16.37
C ARG A 73 18.59 -63.15 -16.11
N PRO A 74 19.40 -64.04 -15.49
CA PRO A 74 20.85 -64.01 -15.17
C PRO A 74 21.59 -65.32 -15.57
N ASN A 75 22.88 -65.45 -15.25
CA ASN A 75 23.37 -66.64 -14.53
C ASN A 75 24.61 -66.33 -13.65
N ARG A 76 25.00 -67.22 -12.73
CA ARG A 76 26.20 -67.12 -11.87
C ARG A 76 27.12 -68.34 -12.07
N GLY A 77 28.41 -68.09 -12.33
CA GLY A 77 29.48 -69.09 -12.27
C GLY A 77 30.00 -69.34 -10.85
N ARG A 78 30.71 -70.45 -10.64
CA ARG A 78 31.18 -70.93 -9.32
C ARG A 78 32.50 -70.31 -8.83
N HIS A 79 32.67 -70.45 -7.52
CA HIS A 79 33.86 -70.30 -6.68
C HIS A 79 35.24 -70.57 -7.30
N SER A 80 36.23 -69.80 -6.82
CA SER A 80 37.34 -70.38 -6.02
C SER A 80 37.83 -69.35 -4.98
N ARG A 81 38.62 -69.78 -3.99
CA ARG A 81 39.33 -68.94 -3.01
C ARG A 81 40.83 -69.29 -3.07
N ALA A 82 41.71 -68.30 -3.05
CA ALA A 82 43.10 -68.45 -2.61
C ALA A 82 43.71 -67.10 -2.18
N SER A 83 44.78 -67.18 -1.39
CA SER A 83 45.78 -66.13 -1.15
C SER A 83 46.39 -65.57 -2.45
N GLY A 84 47.01 -64.39 -2.50
CA GLY A 84 47.37 -63.43 -1.45
C GLY A 84 48.65 -62.66 -1.85
N TRP A 85 49.04 -61.65 -1.07
CA TRP A 85 50.27 -60.84 -1.22
C TRP A 85 50.41 -59.90 -2.43
N ASN A 86 50.06 -58.63 -2.18
CA ASN A 86 50.69 -57.38 -2.66
C ASN A 86 51.54 -57.39 -3.94
N PHE A 87 51.11 -56.63 -4.96
CA PHE A 87 52.02 -55.84 -5.81
C PHE A 87 51.46 -54.43 -6.05
N ARG A 88 52.35 -53.49 -6.42
CA ARG A 88 52.04 -52.05 -6.53
C ARG A 88 51.12 -51.76 -7.73
N HIS A 89 50.02 -51.05 -7.50
CA HIS A 89 49.32 -50.33 -8.57
C HIS A 89 49.86 -48.90 -8.70
N HIS A 90 50.30 -48.53 -9.91
CA HIS A 90 50.35 -47.13 -10.32
C HIS A 90 48.93 -46.64 -10.60
N SER A 91 48.48 -45.62 -9.89
CA SER A 91 47.29 -44.84 -10.28
C SER A 91 47.68 -43.85 -11.40
N PRO A 92 46.85 -43.69 -12.45
CA PRO A 92 47.15 -42.76 -13.54
C PRO A 92 47.03 -41.31 -13.06
N ARG A 93 47.80 -40.40 -13.70
CA ARG A 93 47.75 -38.96 -13.44
C ARG A 93 46.34 -38.42 -13.70
N THR A 94 45.63 -38.01 -12.65
CA THR A 94 44.47 -37.13 -12.78
C THR A 94 44.93 -35.75 -13.23
N VAL A 95 44.66 -35.41 -14.49
CA VAL A 95 44.91 -34.06 -15.00
C VAL A 95 44.01 -33.07 -14.24
N GLY A 96 44.63 -32.14 -13.51
CA GLY A 96 43.92 -31.27 -12.58
C GLY A 96 43.06 -30.23 -13.30
N VAL A 97 41.75 -30.48 -13.35
CA VAL A 97 40.74 -29.45 -13.67
C VAL A 97 40.44 -28.65 -12.39
N GLU A 98 41.44 -27.92 -11.91
CA GLU A 98 41.32 -26.97 -10.81
C GLU A 98 41.80 -25.59 -11.28
N LYS A 99 41.17 -24.51 -10.79
CA LYS A 99 41.41 -23.10 -11.17
C LYS A 99 40.82 -22.65 -12.53
N ILE A 100 39.51 -22.88 -12.71
CA ILE A 100 38.64 -21.87 -13.34
C ILE A 100 37.64 -21.41 -12.27
N PHE A 101 37.22 -20.14 -12.32
CA PHE A 101 36.45 -19.43 -11.29
C PHE A 101 37.23 -19.16 -9.97
N PRO A 102 37.97 -18.04 -9.86
CA PRO A 102 38.41 -17.53 -8.56
C PRO A 102 37.19 -17.20 -7.70
N GLY A 103 36.89 -18.05 -6.72
CA GLY A 103 35.68 -18.01 -5.90
C GLY A 103 35.58 -16.82 -4.95
N HIS A 104 35.42 -15.61 -5.47
CA HIS A 104 35.14 -14.38 -4.72
C HIS A 104 33.72 -14.41 -4.11
N ARG A 105 33.50 -15.30 -3.14
CA ARG A 105 32.37 -15.20 -2.20
C ARG A 105 32.60 -13.97 -1.33
N ALA A 106 32.13 -12.82 -1.81
CA ALA A 106 32.21 -11.53 -1.14
C ALA A 106 31.29 -11.48 0.10
N VAL A 107 31.65 -12.25 1.13
CA VAL A 107 31.00 -12.20 2.45
C VAL A 107 31.21 -10.81 3.03
N ILE A 108 30.16 -9.97 2.97
CA ILE A 108 30.24 -8.57 3.39
C ILE A 108 30.63 -8.52 4.87
N ASN A 109 31.87 -8.13 5.15
CA ASN A 109 32.40 -8.17 6.50
C ASN A 109 31.66 -7.17 7.43
N ARG A 110 31.71 -7.43 8.74
CA ARG A 110 31.01 -6.60 9.75
C ARG A 110 31.41 -5.11 9.71
N ALA A 111 32.60 -4.76 9.22
CA ALA A 111 33.02 -3.36 9.10
C ALA A 111 32.34 -2.66 7.91
N THR A 112 32.17 -3.33 6.76
CA THR A 112 31.41 -2.80 5.62
C THR A 112 29.92 -2.70 5.95
N LEU A 113 29.32 -3.71 6.60
CA LEU A 113 27.95 -3.61 7.10
C LEU A 113 27.77 -2.43 8.07
N ALA A 114 28.71 -2.21 9.00
CA ALA A 114 28.67 -1.07 9.92
C ALA A 114 28.79 0.29 9.19
N LYS A 115 29.55 0.38 8.09
CA LYS A 115 29.62 1.59 7.25
C LYS A 115 28.25 1.88 6.60
N ILE A 116 27.63 0.87 5.97
CA ILE A 116 26.35 1.01 5.25
C ILE A 116 25.19 1.28 6.22
N HIS A 117 25.09 0.51 7.30
CA HIS A 117 24.08 0.67 8.34
C HIS A 117 24.15 2.08 8.96
N ARG A 118 25.36 2.57 9.27
CA ARG A 118 25.55 3.94 9.76
C ARG A 118 25.19 5.00 8.70
N PHE A 119 25.49 4.76 7.42
CA PHE A 119 25.13 5.71 6.35
C PHE A 119 23.60 5.85 6.25
N LEU A 120 22.88 4.74 6.04
CA LEU A 120 21.42 4.71 5.94
C LEU A 120 20.74 5.24 7.22
N GLY A 121 21.25 4.88 8.40
CA GLY A 121 20.74 5.34 9.69
C GLY A 121 20.97 6.84 9.96
N LEU A 122 21.91 7.49 9.27
CA LEU A 122 22.13 8.94 9.35
C LEU A 122 21.35 9.70 8.28
N THR A 123 21.23 9.17 7.05
CA THR A 123 20.51 9.86 5.96
C THR A 123 19.00 9.75 6.06
N LEU A 124 18.46 8.59 6.48
CA LEU A 124 17.02 8.34 6.57
C LEU A 124 16.52 8.29 8.03
N GLY A 125 17.41 8.42 9.02
CA GLY A 125 17.07 8.32 10.44
C GLY A 125 16.07 9.36 10.93
N LEU A 126 16.11 10.59 10.43
CA LEU A 126 15.14 11.64 10.76
C LEU A 126 13.76 11.38 10.15
N VAL A 127 13.72 10.87 8.90
CA VAL A 127 12.46 10.45 8.25
C VAL A 127 11.85 9.27 9.01
N PHE A 128 12.67 8.29 9.41
CA PHE A 128 12.22 7.18 10.25
C PHE A 128 11.69 7.64 11.61
N ALA A 129 12.38 8.58 12.29
CA ALA A 129 11.90 9.16 13.55
C ALA A 129 10.52 9.82 13.39
N LEU A 130 10.32 10.62 12.33
CA LEU A 130 9.03 11.25 12.03
C LEU A 130 7.94 10.20 11.71
N MET A 131 8.28 9.14 10.97
CA MET A 131 7.38 8.00 10.74
C MET A 131 7.02 7.26 12.04
N CYS A 132 7.94 7.13 13.00
CA CYS A 132 7.63 6.58 14.32
C CYS A 132 6.68 7.47 15.12
N CYS A 133 6.94 8.78 15.22
CA CYS A 133 6.04 9.72 15.92
C CYS A 133 4.63 9.70 15.34
N THR A 134 4.50 9.85 14.03
CA THR A 134 3.20 9.80 13.34
C THR A 134 2.54 8.43 13.42
N GLY A 135 3.32 7.33 13.38
CA GLY A 135 2.82 5.97 13.50
C GLY A 135 2.22 5.67 14.87
N MET A 136 2.81 6.18 15.96
CA MET A 136 2.23 6.05 17.31
C MET A 136 0.91 6.83 17.45
N ILE A 137 0.79 8.00 16.83
CA ILE A 137 -0.46 8.77 16.79
C ILE A 137 -1.54 8.01 16.01
N LEU A 138 -1.20 7.41 14.86
CA LEU A 138 -2.13 6.63 14.04
C LEU A 138 -2.50 5.24 14.62
N ALA A 139 -1.67 4.70 15.53
CA ALA A 139 -2.03 3.55 16.35
C ALA A 139 -3.13 3.89 17.38
N LEU A 140 -3.31 5.17 17.70
CA LEU A 140 -4.35 5.74 18.57
C LEU A 140 -5.44 6.49 17.77
N GLU A 141 -5.51 6.34 16.44
CA GLU A 141 -6.46 7.10 15.58
C GLU A 141 -7.90 6.97 16.07
N ASP A 142 -8.35 5.76 16.38
CA ASP A 142 -9.73 5.50 16.80
C ASP A 142 -10.00 6.13 18.17
N ASP A 143 -9.08 6.03 19.13
CA ASP A 143 -9.17 6.69 20.44
C ASP A 143 -9.21 8.23 20.33
N LEU A 144 -8.40 8.78 19.43
CA LEU A 144 -8.27 10.23 19.23
C LEU A 144 -9.47 10.81 18.48
N VAL A 145 -9.99 10.13 17.46
CA VAL A 145 -11.25 10.52 16.79
C VAL A 145 -12.43 10.37 17.75
N ASP A 146 -12.45 9.33 18.57
CA ASP A 146 -13.51 9.11 19.56
C ASP A 146 -13.54 10.18 20.66
N TYR A 147 -12.40 10.77 21.00
CA TYR A 147 -12.30 11.89 21.94
C TYR A 147 -12.53 13.27 21.27
N LEU A 148 -11.96 13.51 20.09
CA LEU A 148 -12.00 14.82 19.41
C LEU A 148 -13.35 15.10 18.74
N ASP A 149 -13.96 14.08 18.13
CA ASP A 149 -15.26 14.21 17.45
C ASP A 149 -16.42 13.77 18.36
N ARG A 150 -16.18 13.63 19.68
CA ARG A 150 -17.15 13.08 20.65
C ARG A 150 -18.46 13.87 20.67
N ASP A 151 -18.37 15.20 20.58
CA ASP A 151 -19.51 16.11 20.69
C ASP A 151 -20.36 16.10 19.38
N LEU A 152 -19.86 15.43 18.33
CA LEU A 152 -20.57 15.14 17.07
C LEU A 152 -21.21 13.73 17.05
N LYS A 153 -21.02 12.93 18.10
CA LYS A 153 -21.58 11.57 18.23
C LYS A 153 -22.82 11.59 19.12
N GLN A 154 -23.99 11.59 18.50
CA GLN A 154 -25.26 11.34 19.20
C GLN A 154 -25.54 9.83 19.28
N THR A 155 -26.76 9.46 19.70
CA THR A 155 -27.29 8.09 19.72
C THR A 155 -28.78 8.14 19.41
N GLY A 156 -29.25 7.45 18.38
CA GLY A 156 -30.65 7.49 17.95
C GLY A 156 -31.08 6.26 17.15
N THR A 157 -32.33 6.25 16.69
CA THR A 157 -32.87 5.16 15.86
C THR A 157 -32.68 5.49 14.39
N PHE A 158 -31.92 4.65 13.67
CA PHE A 158 -31.67 4.82 12.24
C PHE A 158 -32.98 4.78 11.43
N GLN A 159 -33.45 5.91 10.90
CA GLN A 159 -34.69 5.95 10.13
C GLN A 159 -34.49 5.78 8.60
N SER A 160 -33.58 6.55 7.97
CA SER A 160 -33.46 6.49 6.49
C SER A 160 -32.08 6.89 5.97
N LEU A 161 -31.38 5.91 5.37
CA LEU A 161 -30.11 6.12 4.67
C LEU A 161 -30.24 7.10 3.49
N GLN A 162 -31.44 7.20 2.91
CA GLN A 162 -31.71 8.08 1.78
C GLN A 162 -31.90 9.54 2.20
N LYS A 163 -32.54 9.82 3.34
CA LYS A 163 -32.57 11.18 3.93
C LYS A 163 -31.15 11.67 4.19
N VAL A 164 -30.36 10.88 4.93
CA VAL A 164 -28.99 11.23 5.33
C VAL A 164 -28.08 11.41 4.10
N TYR A 165 -28.20 10.56 3.07
CA TYR A 165 -27.45 10.73 1.83
C TYR A 165 -27.79 12.05 1.09
N LEU A 166 -29.06 12.46 1.08
CA LEU A 166 -29.50 13.70 0.43
C LEU A 166 -29.03 14.93 1.21
N ALA A 167 -29.23 14.95 2.54
CA ALA A 167 -28.71 16.00 3.42
C ALA A 167 -27.18 16.12 3.31
N ALA A 168 -26.47 14.99 3.30
CA ALA A 168 -25.02 14.98 3.10
C ALA A 168 -24.61 15.51 1.74
N SER A 169 -25.35 15.18 0.67
CA SER A 169 -25.08 15.68 -0.69
C SER A 169 -25.26 17.20 -0.82
N GLN A 170 -26.11 17.81 0.02
CA GLN A 170 -26.28 19.27 0.10
C GLN A 170 -25.13 19.97 0.86
N GLN A 171 -24.43 19.27 1.76
CA GLN A 171 -23.29 19.80 2.53
C GLN A 171 -21.92 19.64 1.81
N LEU A 172 -21.94 19.22 0.55
CA LEU A 172 -20.74 19.04 -0.27
C LEU A 172 -20.40 20.31 -1.05
N GLN A 173 -19.10 20.58 -1.16
CA GLN A 173 -18.57 21.69 -1.96
C GLN A 173 -18.62 21.35 -3.46
N PRO A 174 -18.62 22.35 -4.37
CA PRO A 174 -18.59 22.10 -5.81
C PRO A 174 -17.42 21.17 -6.23
N GLY A 175 -17.75 20.02 -6.82
CA GLY A 175 -16.79 18.99 -7.21
C GLY A 175 -16.55 17.87 -6.19
N GLU A 176 -16.99 18.03 -4.94
CA GLU A 176 -17.06 16.92 -3.99
C GLU A 176 -18.19 15.94 -4.36
N ARG A 177 -18.09 14.71 -3.82
CA ARG A 177 -19.17 13.71 -3.86
C ARG A 177 -19.12 12.79 -2.65
N VAL A 178 -20.25 12.19 -2.28
CA VAL A 178 -20.31 11.20 -1.20
C VAL A 178 -19.37 10.04 -1.54
N GLY A 179 -18.41 9.81 -0.65
CA GLY A 179 -17.32 8.88 -0.86
C GLY A 179 -17.54 7.51 -0.25
N ARG A 180 -17.96 7.49 1.02
CA ARG A 180 -18.41 6.34 1.80
C ARG A 180 -19.40 6.80 2.85
N ILE A 181 -20.31 5.91 3.24
CA ILE A 181 -21.18 6.05 4.40
C ILE A 181 -20.80 4.92 5.36
N TYR A 182 -20.50 5.26 6.62
CA TYR A 182 -20.25 4.29 7.67
C TYR A 182 -21.57 3.92 8.36
N LEU A 183 -21.77 2.63 8.62
CA LEU A 183 -23.05 2.07 9.10
C LEU A 183 -22.99 1.55 10.55
N GLN A 184 -21.80 1.48 11.15
CA GLN A 184 -21.55 0.93 12.49
C GLN A 184 -21.03 1.98 13.48
N THR A 185 -21.72 3.11 13.55
CA THR A 185 -21.43 4.18 14.49
C THR A 185 -22.74 4.76 15.03
N ASN A 186 -22.70 5.28 16.27
CA ASN A 186 -23.87 5.87 16.95
C ASN A 186 -24.39 7.15 16.27
N SER A 187 -23.66 7.67 15.27
CA SER A 187 -24.09 8.70 14.32
C SER A 187 -23.76 8.22 12.89
N VAL A 188 -24.40 8.77 11.85
CA VAL A 188 -24.01 8.43 10.47
C VAL A 188 -22.79 9.25 10.07
N ARG A 189 -21.64 8.60 9.98
CA ARG A 189 -20.40 9.23 9.50
C ARG A 189 -20.32 9.10 7.98
N ILE A 190 -20.11 10.21 7.27
CA ILE A 190 -19.92 10.26 5.82
C ILE A 190 -18.54 10.81 5.48
N GLN A 191 -17.81 10.10 4.62
CA GLN A 191 -16.54 10.57 4.05
C GLN A 191 -16.79 11.13 2.65
N SER A 192 -16.44 12.39 2.41
CA SER A 192 -16.48 12.98 1.06
C SER A 192 -15.28 12.52 0.21
N LYS A 193 -15.30 12.82 -1.09
CA LYS A 193 -14.17 12.64 -2.02
C LYS A 193 -13.89 13.96 -2.73
N SER A 194 -12.60 14.32 -2.79
CA SER A 194 -12.05 15.53 -3.42
C SER A 194 -12.54 16.88 -2.89
N PRO A 195 -12.14 17.33 -1.66
CA PRO A 195 -11.24 16.69 -0.69
C PRO A 195 -11.90 15.55 0.11
N SER A 196 -11.15 14.91 1.02
CA SER A 196 -11.66 13.81 1.85
C SER A 196 -12.01 14.29 3.26
N ARG A 197 -13.13 15.00 3.39
CA ARG A 197 -13.67 15.47 4.68
C ARG A 197 -14.44 14.34 5.37
N ILE A 198 -14.62 14.47 6.68
CA ILE A 198 -15.48 13.58 7.48
C ILE A 198 -16.63 14.45 8.00
N LEU A 199 -17.86 14.08 7.66
CA LEU A 199 -19.08 14.82 8.01
C LEU A 199 -19.95 13.91 8.89
N TYR A 200 -20.53 14.49 9.93
CA TYR A 200 -21.37 13.81 10.90
C TYR A 200 -22.83 14.22 10.70
N PHE A 201 -23.72 13.24 10.67
CA PHE A 201 -25.16 13.43 10.53
C PHE A 201 -25.91 12.66 11.60
N ASP A 202 -27.06 13.19 11.99
CA ASP A 202 -27.99 12.50 12.87
C ASP A 202 -28.60 11.25 12.22
N LEU A 203 -29.12 10.33 13.04
CA LEU A 203 -29.72 9.06 12.64
C LEU A 203 -31.23 9.14 12.32
N GLU A 204 -31.95 10.10 12.90
CA GLU A 204 -33.40 10.18 12.89
C GLU A 204 -33.93 11.10 11.79
N ASP A 205 -33.50 12.36 11.77
CA ASP A 205 -33.89 13.34 10.75
C ASP A 205 -32.84 13.48 9.62
N GLY A 206 -31.57 13.26 9.95
CA GLY A 206 -30.43 13.45 9.05
C GLY A 206 -29.82 14.85 9.11
N HIS A 207 -30.02 15.61 10.19
CA HIS A 207 -29.42 16.91 10.42
C HIS A 207 -27.89 16.86 10.34
N TYR A 208 -27.27 17.94 9.87
CA TYR A 208 -25.82 18.06 9.81
C TYR A 208 -25.24 18.48 11.16
N LEU A 209 -24.56 17.57 11.84
CA LEU A 209 -23.99 17.79 13.16
C LEU A 209 -22.66 18.55 13.12
N GLY A 210 -21.88 18.38 12.05
CA GLY A 210 -20.62 19.08 11.85
C GLY A 210 -19.57 18.30 11.06
N GLN A 211 -18.39 18.91 10.93
CA GLN A 211 -17.23 18.30 10.28
C GLN A 211 -16.25 17.78 11.32
N GLY A 212 -15.96 16.47 11.27
CA GLY A 212 -14.98 15.82 12.14
C GLY A 212 -13.53 16.21 11.85
N THR A 213 -12.65 15.91 12.79
CA THR A 213 -11.27 16.37 12.81
C THR A 213 -10.47 15.98 11.57
N GLN A 214 -9.75 16.95 11.01
CA GLN A 214 -8.83 16.72 9.88
C GLN A 214 -7.38 16.47 10.34
N LEU A 215 -7.13 16.49 11.65
CA LEU A 215 -5.79 16.27 12.23
C LEU A 215 -5.24 14.89 11.85
N LEU A 216 -6.03 13.82 12.03
CA LEU A 216 -5.58 12.46 11.76
C LEU A 216 -5.37 12.20 10.25
N ASN A 217 -6.18 12.81 9.37
CA ASN A 217 -5.93 12.82 7.93
C ASN A 217 -4.56 13.46 7.60
N ASN A 218 -4.25 14.61 8.19
CA ASN A 218 -2.96 15.29 7.99
C ASN A 218 -1.78 14.47 8.55
N VAL A 219 -1.93 13.84 9.72
CA VAL A 219 -0.92 12.92 10.28
C VAL A 219 -0.73 11.69 9.36
N LEU A 220 -1.80 11.15 8.75
CA LEU A 220 -1.72 10.05 7.80
C LEU A 220 -1.00 10.45 6.50
N TYR A 221 -1.23 11.65 5.98
CA TYR A 221 -0.49 12.18 4.83
C TYR A 221 0.98 12.48 5.19
N LEU A 222 1.27 12.94 6.41
CA LEU A 222 2.64 13.11 6.90
C LEU A 222 3.35 11.75 7.02
N HIS A 223 2.71 10.75 7.62
CA HIS A 223 3.25 9.40 7.77
C HIS A 223 3.52 8.69 6.42
N ARG A 224 2.59 8.78 5.48
CA ARG A 224 2.68 8.04 4.20
C ARG A 224 3.45 8.77 3.10
N GLN A 225 3.43 10.11 3.11
CA GLN A 225 3.96 10.92 2.02
C GLN A 225 4.60 12.26 2.46
N LEU A 226 4.94 12.43 3.74
CA LEU A 226 5.61 13.62 4.28
C LEU A 226 4.95 14.98 3.94
N LEU A 227 3.65 14.98 3.59
CA LEU A 227 2.94 16.09 2.93
C LEU A 227 3.51 16.53 1.55
N LEU A 228 4.58 15.88 1.05
CA LEU A 228 5.29 16.16 -0.21
C LEU A 228 4.83 15.28 -1.39
N GLY A 229 3.57 14.80 -1.36
CA GLY A 229 2.98 14.00 -2.44
C GLY A 229 3.86 12.82 -2.91
N ASN A 230 4.06 12.68 -4.22
CA ASN A 230 4.86 11.59 -4.78
C ASN A 230 6.35 11.62 -4.37
N PHE A 231 6.94 12.79 -4.14
CA PHE A 231 8.32 12.88 -3.64
C PHE A 231 8.43 12.30 -2.23
N GLY A 232 7.54 12.70 -1.32
CA GLY A 232 7.51 12.14 0.02
C GLY A 232 7.21 10.64 0.05
N ARG A 233 6.41 10.11 -0.89
CA ARG A 233 6.23 8.65 -1.08
C ARG A 233 7.51 7.92 -1.50
N MET A 234 8.45 8.57 -2.18
CA MET A 234 9.77 8.00 -2.46
C MET A 234 10.66 7.99 -1.21
N PHE A 235 10.60 9.03 -0.37
CA PHE A 235 11.33 9.06 0.91
C PHE A 235 10.80 8.03 1.92
N THR A 236 9.47 7.88 2.08
CA THR A 236 8.89 6.87 2.98
C THR A 236 9.15 5.45 2.48
N LEU A 237 9.10 5.20 1.17
CA LEU A 237 9.53 3.92 0.59
C LEU A 237 11.02 3.66 0.84
N SER A 238 11.90 4.63 0.56
CA SER A 238 13.34 4.50 0.79
C SER A 238 13.65 4.22 2.26
N THR A 239 12.90 4.84 3.17
CA THR A 239 13.00 4.61 4.62
C THR A 239 12.56 3.21 5.01
N ALA A 240 11.45 2.69 4.44
CA ALA A 240 11.01 1.31 4.68
C ALA A 240 12.00 0.27 4.14
N LEU A 241 12.54 0.47 2.93
CA LEU A 241 13.56 -0.40 2.34
C LEU A 241 14.88 -0.34 3.13
N ALA A 242 15.29 0.85 3.57
CA ALA A 242 16.43 1.00 4.47
C ALA A 242 16.19 0.29 5.81
N LEU A 243 14.99 0.38 6.39
CA LEU A 243 14.65 -0.29 7.65
C LEU A 243 14.73 -1.83 7.52
N LEU A 244 14.25 -2.39 6.39
CA LEU A 244 14.39 -3.81 6.04
C LEU A 244 15.85 -4.28 5.89
N PHE A 245 16.80 -3.39 5.61
CA PHE A 245 18.24 -3.67 5.67
C PHE A 245 18.84 -3.40 7.06
N LEU A 246 18.41 -2.34 7.73
CA LEU A 246 18.95 -1.89 9.01
C LEU A 246 18.67 -2.89 10.13
N THR A 247 17.47 -3.47 10.21
CA THR A 247 17.16 -4.41 11.30
C THR A 247 17.91 -5.75 11.20
N PRO A 248 18.04 -6.43 10.03
CA PRO A 248 18.84 -7.65 9.95
C PRO A 248 20.34 -7.37 10.07
N SER A 249 20.85 -6.28 9.48
CA SER A 249 22.27 -5.92 9.61
C SER A 249 22.63 -5.52 11.05
N GLY A 250 21.75 -4.78 11.74
CA GLY A 250 21.88 -4.45 13.16
C GLY A 250 21.90 -5.70 14.05
N LEU A 251 20.93 -6.60 13.85
CA LEU A 251 20.84 -7.87 14.59
C LEU A 251 22.09 -8.75 14.35
N TYR A 252 22.55 -8.87 13.11
CA TYR A 252 23.77 -9.60 12.76
C TYR A 252 25.03 -9.00 13.41
N MET A 253 25.14 -7.67 13.48
CA MET A 253 26.25 -7.00 14.17
C MET A 253 26.18 -7.16 15.70
N TRP A 254 24.99 -7.12 16.29
CA TRP A 254 24.76 -7.36 17.71
C TRP A 254 25.08 -8.80 18.13
N TRP A 255 24.78 -9.78 17.26
CA TRP A 255 24.84 -11.21 17.57
C TRP A 255 26.24 -11.65 18.05
N PRO A 256 26.33 -12.33 19.21
CA PRO A 256 27.61 -12.76 19.80
C PRO A 256 28.28 -13.87 18.98
N ARG A 257 29.62 -13.86 18.93
CA ARG A 257 30.43 -14.95 18.34
C ARG A 257 30.35 -16.28 19.12
N LYS A 258 29.86 -16.27 20.37
CA LYS A 258 29.67 -17.45 21.23
C LYS A 258 28.38 -17.27 22.03
N LEU A 259 27.42 -18.21 21.91
CA LEU A 259 26.07 -18.07 22.46
C LEU A 259 26.04 -17.83 23.99
N LYS A 260 27.01 -18.37 24.74
CA LYS A 260 27.14 -18.13 26.20
C LYS A 260 27.32 -16.66 26.63
N ASN A 261 27.54 -15.75 25.68
CA ASN A 261 27.60 -14.30 25.92
C ASN A 261 26.27 -13.57 25.62
N LEU A 262 25.20 -14.26 25.21
CA LEU A 262 23.92 -13.66 24.82
C LEU A 262 23.26 -12.88 25.97
N SER A 263 23.20 -13.45 27.17
CA SER A 263 22.69 -12.78 28.37
C SER A 263 23.49 -11.52 28.74
N LYS A 264 24.80 -11.53 28.52
CA LYS A 264 25.69 -10.36 28.69
C LYS A 264 25.49 -9.30 27.60
N ASN A 265 24.92 -9.67 26.45
CA ASN A 265 24.58 -8.78 25.33
C ASN A 265 23.19 -8.15 25.40
N LEU A 266 22.33 -8.61 26.33
CA LEU A 266 20.97 -8.11 26.56
C LEU A 266 20.88 -7.11 27.73
N LYS A 267 21.91 -6.98 28.57
CA LYS A 267 21.91 -6.04 29.70
C LYS A 267 22.36 -4.63 29.26
N ILE A 268 21.47 -3.65 29.40
CA ILE A 268 21.83 -2.22 29.33
C ILE A 268 22.64 -1.85 30.58
N LYS A 269 23.72 -1.10 30.42
CA LYS A 269 24.54 -0.61 31.54
C LYS A 269 24.28 0.88 31.81
N THR A 270 23.70 1.19 32.95
CA THR A 270 23.34 2.55 33.38
C THR A 270 24.47 3.27 34.12
N GLY A 271 25.21 2.57 35.00
CA GLY A 271 26.35 3.11 35.75
C GLY A 271 27.58 3.33 34.88
N GLY A 272 27.56 4.34 34.01
CA GLY A 272 28.67 4.69 33.12
C GLY A 272 28.43 6.00 32.37
N SER A 273 29.38 6.39 31.52
CA SER A 273 29.29 7.67 30.80
C SER A 273 28.03 7.75 29.92
N LYS A 274 27.46 8.95 29.76
CA LYS A 274 26.25 9.19 28.93
C LYS A 274 26.40 8.61 27.51
N ARG A 275 27.61 8.64 26.94
CA ARG A 275 27.94 8.02 25.64
C ARG A 275 27.88 6.48 25.66
N ARG A 276 28.27 5.83 26.76
CA ARG A 276 28.14 4.37 26.92
C ARG A 276 26.67 3.96 27.04
N LEU A 277 25.89 4.69 27.85
CA LEU A 277 24.46 4.45 28.01
C LEU A 277 23.72 4.57 26.67
N LEU A 278 23.94 5.65 25.90
CA LEU A 278 23.36 5.81 24.56
C LEU A 278 23.74 4.66 23.61
N PHE A 279 24.98 4.16 23.68
CA PHE A 279 25.44 3.03 22.86
C PHE A 279 24.74 1.73 23.23
N ASP A 280 24.61 1.44 24.53
CA ASP A 280 23.92 0.23 24.98
C ASP A 280 22.40 0.32 24.75
N ILE A 281 21.76 1.49 24.89
CA ILE A 281 20.35 1.69 24.48
C ILE A 281 20.17 1.40 22.99
N HIS A 282 20.97 2.03 22.12
CA HIS A 282 20.90 1.84 20.67
C HIS A 282 21.10 0.36 20.29
N ARG A 283 22.12 -0.28 20.87
CA ARG A 283 22.52 -1.65 20.56
C ARG A 283 21.56 -2.71 21.11
N VAL A 284 21.06 -2.53 22.34
CA VAL A 284 20.21 -3.53 23.02
C VAL A 284 18.75 -3.32 22.64
N GLY A 285 18.25 -2.08 22.68
CA GLY A 285 16.91 -1.74 22.21
C GLY A 285 16.73 -2.14 20.74
N GLY A 286 17.71 -1.80 19.89
CA GLY A 286 17.71 -2.20 18.48
C GLY A 286 17.68 -3.70 18.25
N ALA A 287 18.25 -4.52 19.15
CA ALA A 287 18.16 -5.97 19.08
C ALA A 287 16.78 -6.50 19.50
N TYR A 288 16.18 -5.93 20.55
CA TYR A 288 14.82 -6.29 21.00
C TYR A 288 13.77 -5.99 19.92
N VAL A 289 13.85 -4.82 19.25
CA VAL A 289 12.82 -4.42 18.26
C VAL A 289 13.18 -4.73 16.80
N ALA A 290 14.32 -5.37 16.51
CA ALA A 290 14.74 -5.69 15.14
C ALA A 290 13.68 -6.49 14.36
N VAL A 291 13.14 -7.56 14.95
CA VAL A 291 12.14 -8.43 14.31
C VAL A 291 10.80 -7.72 14.11
N PRO A 292 10.15 -7.11 15.11
CA PRO A 292 8.88 -6.44 14.86
C PRO A 292 9.01 -5.20 13.97
N LEU A 293 10.10 -4.42 14.05
CA LEU A 293 10.33 -3.33 13.09
C LEU A 293 10.55 -3.83 11.66
N PHE A 294 11.17 -5.00 11.47
CA PHE A 294 11.23 -5.66 10.15
C PHE A 294 9.83 -5.99 9.62
N LEU A 295 8.96 -6.55 10.46
CA LEU A 295 7.59 -6.89 10.08
C LEU A 295 6.73 -5.63 9.82
N ILE A 296 6.88 -4.57 10.61
CA ILE A 296 6.23 -3.27 10.38
C ILE A 296 6.70 -2.67 9.05
N ALA A 297 8.00 -2.72 8.74
CA ALA A 297 8.52 -2.26 7.45
C ALA A 297 8.00 -3.10 6.27
N LEU A 298 7.99 -4.43 6.41
CA LEU A 298 7.55 -5.37 5.38
C LEU A 298 6.06 -5.24 5.06
N THR A 299 5.22 -5.08 6.08
CA THR A 299 3.79 -4.81 5.94
C THR A 299 3.53 -3.41 5.35
N GLY A 300 4.36 -2.41 5.70
CA GLY A 300 4.32 -1.05 5.17
C GLY A 300 4.47 -0.96 3.64
N LEU A 301 5.21 -1.91 3.02
CA LEU A 301 5.37 -1.95 1.55
C LEU A 301 4.03 -2.06 0.81
N ASN A 302 3.02 -2.71 1.41
CA ASN A 302 1.66 -2.84 0.87
C ASN A 302 0.94 -1.49 0.65
N PHE A 303 1.40 -0.42 1.30
CA PHE A 303 0.82 0.92 1.25
C PHE A 303 1.69 1.96 0.51
N SER A 304 2.84 1.51 -0.01
CA SER A 304 3.90 2.29 -0.65
C SER A 304 3.73 2.40 -2.19
N LEU A 305 4.75 2.91 -2.90
CA LEU A 305 4.85 2.81 -4.36
C LEU A 305 5.03 1.36 -4.85
N LEU A 306 5.60 0.46 -4.05
CA LEU A 306 5.80 -0.96 -4.40
C LEU A 306 4.56 -1.84 -4.19
N LYS A 307 3.38 -1.28 -3.87
CA LYS A 307 2.16 -2.06 -3.59
C LYS A 307 1.89 -3.16 -4.63
N SER A 308 1.94 -2.83 -5.93
CA SER A 308 1.61 -3.78 -6.99
C SER A 308 2.57 -4.98 -7.05
N PRO A 309 3.91 -4.80 -7.24
CA PRO A 309 4.84 -5.93 -7.24
C PRO A 309 4.91 -6.65 -5.89
N TYR A 310 4.73 -5.95 -4.76
CA TYR A 310 4.64 -6.58 -3.44
C TYR A 310 3.44 -7.53 -3.34
N GLN A 311 2.24 -7.09 -3.76
CA GLN A 311 1.05 -7.92 -3.74
C GLN A 311 1.19 -9.11 -4.71
N SER A 312 1.72 -8.90 -5.91
CA SER A 312 2.01 -10.00 -6.86
C SER A 312 3.00 -11.03 -6.29
N ALA A 313 4.04 -10.60 -5.58
CA ALA A 313 4.99 -11.49 -4.93
C ALA A 313 4.34 -12.31 -3.79
N VAL A 314 3.49 -11.68 -2.96
CA VAL A 314 2.70 -12.40 -1.95
C VAL A 314 1.78 -13.43 -2.61
N TYR A 315 1.02 -13.04 -3.65
CA TYR A 315 0.11 -13.94 -4.36
C TYR A 315 0.82 -15.14 -4.98
N PHE A 316 2.00 -14.94 -5.57
CA PHE A 316 2.85 -16.02 -6.08
C PHE A 316 3.30 -16.97 -4.96
N LEU A 317 3.85 -16.43 -3.86
CA LEU A 317 4.33 -17.22 -2.73
C LEU A 317 3.23 -17.99 -2.00
N THR A 318 1.97 -17.54 -2.06
CA THR A 318 0.81 -18.20 -1.46
C THR A 318 -0.07 -18.93 -2.48
N GLY A 319 0.43 -19.22 -3.70
CA GLY A 319 -0.30 -19.95 -4.74
C GLY A 319 -1.66 -19.34 -5.13
N SER A 320 -1.86 -18.05 -4.88
CA SER A 320 -3.16 -17.40 -4.90
C SER A 320 -3.42 -16.76 -6.27
N GLY A 321 -4.32 -17.35 -7.04
CA GLY A 321 -4.72 -16.85 -8.35
C GLY A 321 -5.34 -15.44 -8.33
N PRO A 322 -5.56 -14.82 -9.51
CA PRO A 322 -6.25 -13.54 -9.61
C PRO A 322 -7.70 -13.69 -9.13
N LEU A 323 -8.16 -12.77 -8.28
CA LEU A 323 -9.58 -12.72 -7.91
C LEU A 323 -10.43 -12.27 -9.11
N PRO A 324 -11.67 -12.79 -9.25
CA PRO A 324 -12.60 -12.32 -10.26
C PRO A 324 -12.88 -10.82 -10.12
N LYS A 325 -13.09 -10.17 -11.26
CA LYS A 325 -13.53 -8.78 -11.38
C LYS A 325 -15.05 -8.76 -11.55
N PRO A 326 -15.77 -7.75 -11.02
CA PRO A 326 -17.20 -7.63 -11.28
C PRO A 326 -17.45 -7.41 -12.77
N ALA A 327 -18.58 -7.89 -13.27
CA ALA A 327 -19.00 -7.65 -14.64
C ALA A 327 -19.17 -6.12 -14.89
N PRO A 328 -18.90 -5.62 -16.11
CA PRO A 328 -19.22 -4.24 -16.45
C PRO A 328 -20.72 -3.97 -16.32
N VAL A 329 -21.08 -3.00 -15.49
CA VAL A 329 -22.47 -2.52 -15.35
C VAL A 329 -22.91 -1.96 -16.70
N LYS A 330 -24.00 -2.49 -17.26
CA LYS A 330 -24.64 -1.92 -18.44
C LYS A 330 -25.53 -0.75 -18.02
N ALA A 331 -25.61 0.29 -18.85
CA ALA A 331 -26.60 1.33 -18.65
C ALA A 331 -28.01 0.72 -18.69
N SER A 332 -28.85 1.11 -17.72
CA SER A 332 -30.21 0.62 -17.52
C SER A 332 -31.07 1.83 -17.22
N HIS A 333 -32.23 1.92 -17.87
CA HIS A 333 -33.16 3.05 -17.73
C HIS A 333 -34.06 2.96 -16.50
N ASN A 334 -33.94 1.88 -15.72
CA ASN A 334 -34.72 1.68 -14.50
C ASN A 334 -34.23 2.65 -13.39
N SER A 335 -35.15 3.08 -12.54
CA SER A 335 -34.82 3.85 -11.33
C SER A 335 -33.77 3.12 -10.47
N PRO A 336 -32.81 3.84 -9.86
CA PRO A 336 -31.85 3.24 -8.93
C PRO A 336 -32.53 2.56 -7.74
N ILE A 337 -31.97 1.46 -7.26
CA ILE A 337 -32.43 0.85 -6.01
C ILE A 337 -32.07 1.74 -4.82
N SER A 338 -32.87 1.70 -3.77
CA SER A 338 -32.54 2.38 -2.51
C SER A 338 -31.32 1.74 -1.85
N PHE A 339 -30.54 2.54 -1.12
CA PHE A 339 -29.41 2.02 -0.34
C PHE A 339 -29.86 1.02 0.75
N GLN A 340 -31.09 1.15 1.26
CA GLN A 340 -31.68 0.18 2.20
C GLN A 340 -31.91 -1.19 1.54
N GLN A 341 -32.34 -1.23 0.26
CA GLN A 341 -32.41 -2.46 -0.52
C GLN A 341 -31.01 -3.03 -0.80
N ALA A 342 -30.04 -2.20 -1.17
CA ALA A 342 -28.65 -2.65 -1.39
C ALA A 342 -28.05 -3.30 -0.13
N ILE A 343 -28.31 -2.75 1.05
CA ILE A 343 -27.91 -3.35 2.33
C ILE A 343 -28.62 -4.70 2.54
N LYS A 344 -29.95 -4.77 2.37
CA LYS A 344 -30.70 -6.04 2.50
C LYS A 344 -30.19 -7.14 1.56
N ILE A 345 -29.92 -6.81 0.30
CA ILE A 345 -29.34 -7.72 -0.70
C ILE A 345 -27.96 -8.20 -0.24
N SER A 346 -27.10 -7.30 0.25
CA SER A 346 -25.78 -7.66 0.76
C SER A 346 -25.82 -8.54 2.02
N GLN A 347 -26.83 -8.36 2.87
CA GLN A 347 -27.06 -9.19 4.05
C GLN A 347 -27.55 -10.58 3.66
N GLN A 348 -28.46 -10.68 2.69
CA GLN A 348 -28.91 -11.97 2.13
C GLN A 348 -27.75 -12.74 1.48
N ALA A 349 -26.80 -12.04 0.86
CA ALA A 349 -25.60 -12.62 0.26
C ALA A 349 -24.60 -13.16 1.29
N LEU A 350 -24.50 -12.54 2.48
CA LEU A 350 -23.59 -12.94 3.57
C LEU A 350 -24.30 -12.86 4.93
N PRO A 351 -25.22 -13.81 5.27
CA PRO A 351 -26.14 -13.67 6.42
C PRO A 351 -25.49 -13.48 7.79
N LYS A 352 -24.27 -14.00 7.98
CA LYS A 352 -23.48 -13.87 9.22
C LYS A 352 -22.72 -12.54 9.35
N ALA A 353 -22.45 -11.87 8.23
CA ALA A 353 -21.62 -10.67 8.20
C ALA A 353 -22.43 -9.44 8.57
N THR A 354 -21.80 -8.43 9.16
CA THR A 354 -22.48 -7.18 9.58
C THR A 354 -22.12 -6.02 8.63
N PRO A 355 -23.06 -5.24 8.07
CA PRO A 355 -22.73 -4.17 7.13
C PRO A 355 -22.00 -3.02 7.81
N THR A 356 -20.85 -2.58 7.27
CA THR A 356 -19.94 -1.62 7.93
C THR A 356 -19.72 -0.32 7.14
N GLU A 357 -19.59 -0.41 5.82
CA GLU A 357 -19.51 0.74 4.92
C GLU A 357 -20.39 0.49 3.68
N LEU A 358 -21.14 1.50 3.25
CA LEU A 358 -21.74 1.56 1.90
C LEU A 358 -21.03 2.61 1.07
N HIS A 359 -20.65 2.26 -0.16
CA HIS A 359 -20.03 3.17 -1.13
C HIS A 359 -21.06 3.44 -2.24
N PRO A 360 -21.60 4.67 -2.33
CA PRO A 360 -22.53 5.04 -3.40
C PRO A 360 -21.87 5.00 -4.79
N PRO A 361 -22.66 4.91 -5.87
CA PRO A 361 -22.17 4.96 -7.24
C PRO A 361 -21.25 6.16 -7.48
N ALA A 362 -20.06 5.91 -8.02
CA ALA A 362 -19.08 6.97 -8.29
C ALA A 362 -19.45 7.86 -9.49
N LYS A 363 -20.32 7.35 -10.37
CA LYS A 363 -21.01 7.98 -11.50
C LYS A 363 -22.35 7.24 -11.71
N ALA A 364 -23.26 7.80 -12.50
CA ALA A 364 -24.42 7.07 -13.01
C ALA A 364 -23.96 5.74 -13.69
N GLY A 365 -24.71 4.65 -13.47
CA GLY A 365 -24.35 3.34 -14.01
C GLY A 365 -23.07 2.70 -13.45
N SER A 366 -22.55 3.14 -12.30
CA SER A 366 -21.47 2.43 -11.58
C SER A 366 -22.02 1.67 -10.36
N PRO A 367 -21.40 0.55 -9.95
CA PRO A 367 -22.00 -0.33 -8.96
C PRO A 367 -22.01 0.27 -7.56
N ILE A 368 -23.01 -0.10 -6.77
CA ILE A 368 -23.02 0.08 -5.31
C ILE A 368 -22.08 -0.97 -4.73
N ILE A 369 -21.24 -0.59 -3.76
CA ILE A 369 -20.38 -1.54 -3.05
C ILE A 369 -20.73 -1.49 -1.57
N VAL A 370 -21.11 -2.64 -1.00
CA VAL A 370 -21.30 -2.79 0.45
C VAL A 370 -20.16 -3.62 1.01
N ARG A 371 -19.61 -3.16 2.13
CA ARG A 371 -18.61 -3.89 2.93
C ARG A 371 -19.29 -4.45 4.16
N LEU A 372 -19.00 -5.71 4.46
CA LEU A 372 -19.55 -6.43 5.60
C LEU A 372 -18.43 -7.10 6.38
N LEU A 373 -18.49 -7.10 7.70
CA LEU A 373 -17.52 -7.73 8.57
C LEU A 373 -18.07 -9.08 9.04
N GLN A 374 -17.43 -10.17 8.60
CA GLN A 374 -17.70 -11.52 9.09
C GLN A 374 -17.26 -11.63 10.58
N PRO A 375 -17.93 -12.42 11.41
CA PRO A 375 -17.57 -12.60 12.82
C PRO A 375 -16.10 -13.04 12.98
N GLY A 376 -15.32 -12.31 13.77
CA GLY A 376 -13.89 -12.60 13.98
C GLY A 376 -12.95 -12.30 12.78
N ALA A 377 -13.46 -11.78 11.66
CA ALA A 377 -12.61 -11.40 10.54
C ALA A 377 -11.88 -10.07 10.80
N ALA A 378 -10.58 -10.01 10.47
CA ALA A 378 -9.76 -8.81 10.64
C ALA A 378 -9.97 -7.74 9.53
N GLY A 379 -10.92 -7.93 8.63
CA GLY A 379 -11.24 -6.98 7.56
C GLY A 379 -12.46 -7.41 6.74
N PRO A 380 -13.00 -6.52 5.89
CA PRO A 380 -14.32 -6.69 5.33
C PRO A 380 -14.38 -7.65 4.14
N SER A 381 -15.41 -8.48 4.13
CA SER A 381 -16.01 -9.06 2.92
C SER A 381 -16.68 -7.95 2.10
N ILE A 382 -16.82 -8.15 0.79
CA ILE A 382 -17.31 -7.13 -0.14
C ILE A 382 -18.40 -7.72 -1.04
N VAL A 383 -19.56 -7.06 -1.13
CA VAL A 383 -20.62 -7.36 -2.09
C VAL A 383 -20.77 -6.18 -3.05
N THR A 384 -20.72 -6.46 -4.36
CA THR A 384 -20.83 -5.48 -5.45
C THR A 384 -22.17 -5.66 -6.15
N ILE A 385 -22.98 -4.61 -6.22
CA ILE A 385 -24.40 -4.67 -6.60
C ILE A 385 -24.69 -3.73 -7.77
N HIS A 386 -25.48 -4.19 -8.74
CA HIS A 386 -25.94 -3.41 -9.88
C HIS A 386 -26.92 -2.31 -9.43
N PRO A 387 -26.68 -1.03 -9.78
CA PRO A 387 -27.31 0.11 -9.11
C PRO A 387 -28.83 0.27 -9.38
N THR A 388 -29.37 -0.39 -10.41
CA THR A 388 -30.78 -0.28 -10.83
C THR A 388 -31.56 -1.60 -10.81
N THR A 389 -30.89 -2.75 -10.71
CA THR A 389 -31.54 -4.08 -10.76
C THR A 389 -31.38 -4.85 -9.45
N GLY A 390 -30.41 -4.49 -8.59
CA GLY A 390 -30.08 -5.25 -7.38
C GLY A 390 -29.31 -6.54 -7.62
N GLU A 391 -28.93 -6.85 -8.86
CA GLU A 391 -28.12 -8.02 -9.20
C GLU A 391 -26.75 -7.98 -8.48
N ILE A 392 -26.33 -9.10 -7.89
CA ILE A 392 -25.03 -9.24 -7.26
C ILE A 392 -23.97 -9.56 -8.32
N LEU A 393 -23.17 -8.55 -8.67
CA LEU A 393 -22.15 -8.62 -9.72
C LEU A 393 -20.86 -9.32 -9.25
N LEU A 394 -20.60 -9.30 -7.94
CA LEU A 394 -19.47 -9.98 -7.32
C LEU A 394 -19.58 -10.02 -5.79
N THR A 395 -19.40 -11.20 -5.20
CA THR A 395 -19.11 -11.38 -3.76
C THR A 395 -17.64 -11.76 -3.57
N GLN A 396 -16.94 -11.02 -2.70
CA GLN A 396 -15.59 -11.34 -2.23
C GLN A 396 -15.65 -11.58 -0.72
N ASP A 397 -15.94 -12.81 -0.32
CA ASP A 397 -16.06 -13.17 1.09
C ASP A 397 -14.71 -13.57 1.72
N THR A 398 -14.50 -13.13 2.95
CA THR A 398 -13.23 -13.30 3.68
C THR A 398 -13.10 -14.66 4.37
N GLU A 399 -14.16 -15.46 4.49
CA GLU A 399 -14.03 -16.88 4.89
C GLU A 399 -13.37 -17.67 3.74
N THR A 400 -13.86 -17.49 2.50
CA THR A 400 -13.43 -18.24 1.30
C THR A 400 -12.26 -17.63 0.51
N MET A 401 -11.87 -16.38 0.78
CA MET A 401 -10.80 -15.68 0.06
C MET A 401 -9.43 -16.38 0.16
N PRO A 402 -8.71 -16.61 -0.97
CA PRO A 402 -7.38 -17.22 -0.95
C PRO A 402 -6.37 -16.46 -0.08
N LEU A 403 -5.47 -17.22 0.57
CA LEU A 403 -4.58 -16.74 1.63
C LEU A 403 -3.82 -15.45 1.27
N GLY A 404 -3.30 -15.34 0.05
CA GLY A 404 -2.56 -14.14 -0.39
C GLY A 404 -3.42 -12.88 -0.39
N HIS A 405 -4.67 -12.97 -0.87
CA HIS A 405 -5.61 -11.85 -0.86
C HIS A 405 -6.11 -11.55 0.57
N LYS A 406 -6.32 -12.58 1.39
CA LYS A 406 -6.67 -12.43 2.81
C LYS A 406 -5.56 -11.66 3.55
N LEU A 407 -4.30 -12.06 3.37
CA LEU A 407 -3.14 -11.32 3.87
C LEU A 407 -3.14 -9.86 3.39
N THR A 408 -3.08 -9.61 2.08
CA THR A 408 -2.85 -8.25 1.55
C THR A 408 -4.01 -7.29 1.71
N ARG A 409 -5.26 -7.80 1.85
CA ARG A 409 -6.48 -7.00 1.93
C ARG A 409 -7.08 -6.89 3.32
N THR A 410 -6.93 -7.90 4.19
CA THR A 410 -7.52 -7.87 5.53
C THR A 410 -6.50 -7.91 6.67
N TRP A 411 -5.38 -8.63 6.57
CA TRP A 411 -4.46 -8.76 7.73
C TRP A 411 -3.34 -7.71 7.77
N LEU A 412 -2.72 -7.35 6.64
CA LEU A 412 -1.56 -6.45 6.65
C LEU A 412 -1.87 -5.04 7.16
N TYR A 413 -3.10 -4.53 6.99
CA TYR A 413 -3.48 -3.21 7.51
C TYR A 413 -3.60 -3.17 9.04
N PRO A 414 -4.51 -3.94 9.69
CA PRO A 414 -4.62 -3.94 11.15
C PRO A 414 -3.37 -4.48 11.86
N PHE A 415 -2.54 -5.29 11.22
CA PHE A 415 -1.21 -5.64 11.76
C PHE A 415 -0.27 -4.42 11.77
N HIS A 416 -0.21 -3.67 10.66
CA HIS A 416 0.63 -2.48 10.55
C HIS A 416 0.15 -1.32 11.44
N SER A 417 -1.17 -1.09 11.53
CA SER A 417 -1.79 -0.03 12.34
C SER A 417 -2.06 -0.42 13.80
N ALA A 418 -1.49 -1.54 14.27
CA ALA A 418 -1.55 -2.03 15.65
C ALA A 418 -2.93 -2.53 16.16
N ARG A 419 -3.92 -2.73 15.29
CA ARG A 419 -5.31 -3.06 15.66
C ARG A 419 -5.66 -4.56 15.67
N LEU A 420 -4.83 -5.42 15.06
CA LEU A 420 -5.19 -6.83 14.77
C LEU A 420 -5.57 -7.68 16.00
N PHE A 421 -4.88 -7.53 17.13
CA PHE A 421 -5.19 -8.27 18.37
C PHE A 421 -5.59 -7.34 19.52
N GLY A 422 -6.28 -6.24 19.21
CA GLY A 422 -6.80 -5.29 20.20
C GLY A 422 -5.74 -4.60 21.08
N ARG A 423 -6.15 -4.17 22.27
CA ARG A 423 -5.35 -3.32 23.18
C ARG A 423 -3.95 -3.85 23.52
N PRO A 424 -3.73 -5.15 23.83
CA PRO A 424 -2.38 -5.64 24.14
C PRO A 424 -1.40 -5.48 22.98
N HIS A 425 -1.86 -5.69 21.75
CA HIS A 425 -1.08 -5.49 20.52
C HIS A 425 -0.88 -4.00 20.21
N GLN A 426 -1.90 -3.17 20.43
CA GLN A 426 -1.81 -1.70 20.31
C GLN A 426 -0.69 -1.14 21.20
N ILE A 427 -0.70 -1.48 22.49
CA ILE A 427 0.29 -1.03 23.49
C ILE A 427 1.68 -1.58 23.15
N LEU A 428 1.79 -2.86 22.79
CA LEU A 428 3.06 -3.49 22.40
C LEU A 428 3.69 -2.80 21.17
N TRP A 429 2.90 -2.50 20.13
CA TRP A 429 3.37 -1.78 18.95
C TRP A 429 3.83 -0.35 19.29
N ILE A 430 3.11 0.36 20.15
CA ILE A 430 3.52 1.70 20.59
C ILE A 430 4.86 1.63 21.32
N MET A 431 5.09 0.66 22.22
CA MET A 431 6.40 0.46 22.88
C MET A 431 7.52 0.11 21.89
N ILE A 432 7.22 -0.71 20.88
CA ILE A 432 8.16 -1.10 19.81
C ILE A 432 8.54 0.11 18.96
N VAL A 433 7.56 0.91 18.53
CA VAL A 433 7.76 2.10 17.68
C VAL A 433 8.40 3.24 18.47
N PHE A 434 8.09 3.40 19.75
CA PHE A 434 8.80 4.32 20.66
C PHE A 434 10.27 3.93 20.82
N THR A 435 10.56 2.65 21.03
CA THR A 435 11.95 2.17 21.04
C THR A 435 12.62 2.41 19.69
N GLY A 436 11.88 2.20 18.58
CA GLY A 436 12.28 2.52 17.22
C GLY A 436 12.68 3.98 17.03
N LEU A 437 11.89 4.94 17.54
CA LEU A 437 12.17 6.38 17.56
C LEU A 437 13.48 6.72 18.28
N LEU A 438 13.82 6.01 19.35
CA LEU A 438 15.08 6.23 20.07
C LEU A 438 16.30 5.76 19.28
N LEU A 439 16.18 4.81 18.34
CA LEU A 439 17.33 4.28 17.57
C LEU A 439 18.02 5.35 16.69
N PRO A 440 17.35 6.10 15.79
CA PRO A 440 18.01 7.13 14.99
C PRO A 440 18.54 8.27 15.86
N LEU A 441 17.80 8.68 16.89
CA LEU A 441 18.20 9.77 17.80
C LEU A 441 19.48 9.42 18.58
N THR A 442 19.55 8.22 19.16
CA THR A 442 20.76 7.71 19.82
C THR A 442 21.91 7.54 18.82
N GLY A 443 21.65 7.00 17.62
CA GLY A 443 22.66 6.79 16.57
C GLY A 443 23.31 8.09 16.09
N MET A 444 22.51 9.12 15.81
CA MET A 444 22.99 10.47 15.45
C MET A 444 23.82 11.09 16.58
N ARG A 445 23.35 11.00 17.84
CA ARG A 445 24.10 11.55 19.00
C ARG A 445 25.42 10.83 19.25
N LEU A 446 25.49 9.51 19.01
CA LEU A 446 26.71 8.70 19.10
C LEU A 446 27.73 9.02 17.99
N TRP A 447 27.24 9.43 16.82
CA TRP A 447 28.08 9.89 15.71
C TRP A 447 28.63 11.30 15.95
N TRP A 448 27.78 12.25 16.36
CA TRP A 448 28.18 13.63 16.64
C TRP A 448 29.23 13.71 17.75
N THR A 449 29.00 12.98 18.87
CA THR A 449 29.96 12.87 19.99
C THR A 449 31.26 12.13 19.66
N LYS A 450 31.44 11.65 18.42
CA LYS A 450 32.75 11.14 17.93
C LYS A 450 33.54 12.21 17.15
N ARG A 451 32.90 13.30 16.67
CA ARG A 451 33.58 14.36 15.90
C ARG A 451 34.35 15.33 16.79
N GLY A 452 33.71 15.91 17.81
CA GLY A 452 34.31 16.83 18.79
C GLY A 452 35.30 16.21 19.79
N LYS A 453 36.19 15.33 19.31
CA LYS A 453 37.35 14.73 20.01
C LYS A 453 38.48 14.45 19.00
N LYS A 454 38.58 15.29 17.98
CA LYS A 454 39.57 15.16 16.88
C LYS A 454 40.23 16.49 16.49
N GLU A 455 39.94 17.53 17.27
CA GLU A 455 40.30 18.94 17.10
C GLU A 455 40.75 19.51 18.47
N SER A 456 41.38 18.65 19.28
CA SER A 456 41.90 18.88 20.64
C SER A 456 43.07 17.95 20.90
#